data_AF-E7C8C7-F1
#
_entry.id   AF-E7C8C7-F1
#
_cell.length_a   1.000
_cell.length_b   1.000
_cell.length_c   1.000
_cell.angle_alpha   90.00
_cell.angle_beta   90.00
_cell.angle_gamma   90.00
#
_symmetry.space_group_name_H-M   'P 1'
#
loop_
_entity.id
_entity.type
_entity.pdbx_description
1 polymer ?
#
loop_
_entity_poly.entity_id
_entity_poly.type
_entity_poly.pdbx_seq_one_letter_code
_entity_poly.pdbx_strand_id
1 'polypeptide(L)'
;MVMYKFWLDHDRYDQDKLSSSNCRHSVALDSFMFSTHRTGFTLIELLIVVAIIGVLSAIAIPAYQNSVMRSGRAEAKSELLQVASDEERFFSSNNTYSTDATPLITTDGTVRTTQNALFTIAVAACGGGSIATCFIATATAQNQQLADDCDTLTITITSTGVRGATGTGIASTEECWQR
;
A
#
# COMPACT_ATOMS: atom_id res chain seq x y z
N MET A 1 -37.33 -11.57 18.68
CA MET A 1 -37.43 -12.75 17.77
C MET A 1 -38.41 -12.43 16.63
N VAL A 2 -38.15 -11.38 15.83
CA VAL A 2 -38.93 -11.02 14.64
C VAL A 2 -38.05 -10.18 13.69
N MET A 3 -37.04 -10.77 13.01
CA MET A 3 -36.32 -10.03 11.95
C MET A 3 -35.53 -10.88 10.94
N TYR A 4 -35.89 -12.17 10.74
CA TYR A 4 -35.20 -13.06 9.79
C TYR A 4 -36.09 -13.53 8.63
N LYS A 5 -37.33 -13.03 8.56
CA LYS A 5 -38.36 -13.52 7.62
C LYS A 5 -38.66 -12.47 6.55
N PHE A 6 -37.62 -11.96 5.90
CA PHE A 6 -37.74 -10.96 4.82
C PHE A 6 -36.75 -11.19 3.65
N TRP A 7 -36.00 -12.30 3.63
CA TRP A 7 -34.95 -12.58 2.63
C TRP A 7 -35.09 -13.93 1.92
N LEU A 8 -36.30 -14.51 1.89
CA LEU A 8 -36.59 -15.81 1.27
C LEU A 8 -37.81 -15.78 0.34
N ASP A 9 -37.95 -14.73 -0.48
CA ASP A 9 -39.01 -14.65 -1.50
C ASP A 9 -38.56 -13.86 -2.74
N HIS A 10 -37.33 -14.08 -3.22
CA HIS A 10 -36.83 -13.43 -4.44
C HIS A 10 -36.29 -14.37 -5.53
N ASP A 11 -36.62 -15.67 -5.46
CA ASP A 11 -36.27 -16.65 -6.49
C ASP A 11 -37.52 -17.33 -7.07
N ARG A 12 -38.42 -16.54 -7.65
CA ARG A 12 -39.52 -17.08 -8.47
C ARG A 12 -40.07 -16.04 -9.43
N TYR A 13 -39.30 -15.70 -10.46
CA TYR A 13 -39.85 -15.06 -11.65
C TYR A 13 -39.09 -15.50 -12.91
N ASP A 14 -39.80 -16.31 -13.71
CA ASP A 14 -39.73 -16.39 -15.17
C ASP A 14 -38.61 -17.24 -15.83
N GLN A 15 -38.85 -18.55 -15.92
CA GLN A 15 -38.18 -19.45 -16.90
C GLN A 15 -39.17 -20.08 -17.90
N ASP A 16 -40.40 -19.54 -18.04
CA ASP A 16 -41.47 -20.17 -18.82
C ASP A 16 -41.98 -19.31 -19.98
N LYS A 17 -41.05 -18.74 -20.77
CA LYS A 17 -41.35 -18.31 -22.14
C LYS A 17 -40.43 -18.96 -23.16
N LEU A 18 -40.44 -20.30 -23.18
CA LEU A 18 -40.13 -21.06 -24.38
C LEU A 18 -41.25 -20.84 -25.41
N SER A 19 -41.15 -19.69 -26.07
CA SER A 19 -41.94 -19.26 -27.21
C SER A 19 -41.74 -20.23 -28.37
N SER A 20 -42.68 -21.16 -28.50
CA SER A 20 -43.05 -21.79 -29.76
C SER A 20 -43.30 -20.71 -30.83
N SER A 21 -42.47 -20.67 -31.86
CA SER A 21 -42.90 -20.29 -33.21
C SER A 21 -41.74 -20.43 -34.20
N ASN A 22 -41.86 -21.45 -35.05
CA ASN A 22 -41.17 -21.55 -36.32
C ASN A 22 -41.28 -20.24 -37.11
N CYS A 23 -40.15 -19.56 -37.30
CA CYS A 23 -39.97 -18.58 -38.36
C CYS A 23 -38.84 -19.06 -39.26
N ARG A 24 -39.19 -19.91 -40.23
CA ARG A 24 -38.35 -20.18 -41.41
C ARG A 24 -38.32 -18.90 -42.25
N HIS A 25 -37.43 -17.96 -41.91
CA HIS A 25 -37.07 -16.89 -42.83
C HIS A 25 -35.83 -17.33 -43.61
N SER A 26 -36.06 -17.68 -44.87
CA SER A 26 -35.06 -17.75 -45.92
C SER A 26 -34.52 -16.33 -46.15
N VAL A 27 -33.59 -15.89 -45.31
CA VAL A 27 -32.84 -14.66 -45.56
C VAL A 27 -31.77 -15.05 -46.58
N ALA A 28 -31.95 -14.60 -47.81
CA ALA A 28 -30.88 -14.62 -48.80
C ALA A 28 -29.68 -13.92 -48.17
N LEU A 29 -28.60 -14.68 -47.95
CA LEU A 29 -27.30 -14.16 -47.58
C LEU A 29 -26.75 -13.46 -48.82
N ASP A 30 -27.25 -12.25 -49.10
CA ASP A 30 -26.52 -11.32 -49.94
C ASP A 30 -25.18 -11.14 -49.28
N SER A 31 -24.18 -11.75 -49.92
CA SER A 31 -22.78 -11.70 -49.56
C SER A 31 -22.32 -10.26 -49.76
N PHE A 32 -22.69 -9.38 -48.82
CA PHE A 32 -22.00 -8.12 -48.65
C PHE A 32 -20.59 -8.51 -48.19
N MET A 33 -19.71 -8.71 -49.16
CA MET A 33 -18.27 -8.60 -48.96
C MET A 33 -18.03 -7.21 -48.38
N PHE A 34 -18.05 -7.11 -47.05
CA PHE A 34 -17.40 -6.03 -46.35
C PHE A 34 -15.92 -6.17 -46.70
N SER A 35 -15.50 -5.44 -47.73
CA SER A 35 -14.09 -5.22 -48.02
C SER A 35 -13.51 -4.57 -46.77
N THR A 36 -12.96 -5.40 -45.90
CA THR A 36 -12.28 -4.97 -44.69
C THR A 36 -10.99 -4.36 -45.20
N HIS A 37 -11.01 -3.04 -45.43
CA HIS A 37 -9.80 -2.28 -45.67
C HIS A 37 -8.86 -2.57 -44.50
N ARG A 38 -7.84 -3.39 -44.71
CA ARG A 38 -6.80 -3.64 -43.71
C ARG A 38 -5.95 -2.37 -43.63
N THR A 39 -6.38 -1.42 -42.81
CA THR A 39 -5.55 -0.29 -42.39
C THR A 39 -4.50 -0.84 -41.44
N GLY A 40 -3.31 -1.14 -41.98
CA GLY A 40 -2.16 -1.52 -41.18
C GLY A 40 -1.44 -0.28 -40.66
N PHE A 41 -1.05 -0.29 -39.39
CA PHE A 41 -0.09 0.68 -38.85
C PHE A 41 1.21 0.60 -39.64
N THR A 42 1.79 1.75 -39.98
CA THR A 42 3.08 1.76 -40.66
C THR A 42 4.20 1.44 -39.66
N LEU A 43 5.27 0.78 -40.13
CA LEU A 43 6.42 0.47 -39.28
C LEU A 43 7.08 1.74 -38.74
N ILE A 44 7.07 2.82 -39.54
CA ILE A 44 7.64 4.12 -39.14
C ILE A 44 6.79 4.82 -38.07
N GLU A 45 5.48 4.69 -38.11
CA GLU A 45 4.58 5.23 -37.08
C GLU A 45 4.83 4.55 -35.73
N LEU A 46 5.02 3.23 -35.74
CA LEU A 46 5.37 2.49 -34.53
C LEU A 46 6.75 2.90 -33.98
N LEU A 47 7.75 3.12 -34.86
CA LEU A 47 9.07 3.59 -34.44
C LEU A 47 9.03 4.95 -33.74
N ILE A 48 8.23 5.90 -34.25
CA ILE A 48 8.09 7.22 -33.63
C ILE A 48 7.37 7.10 -32.28
N VAL A 49 6.33 6.26 -32.18
CA VAL A 49 5.61 6.04 -30.93
C VAL A 49 6.53 5.47 -29.84
N VAL A 50 7.32 4.45 -30.17
CA VAL A 50 8.27 3.85 -29.21
C VAL A 50 9.36 4.85 -28.83
N ALA A 51 9.83 5.68 -29.77
CA ALA A 51 10.80 6.73 -29.46
C ALA A 51 10.25 7.74 -28.43
N ILE A 52 9.00 8.19 -28.59
CA ILE A 52 8.35 9.11 -27.65
C ILE A 52 8.14 8.45 -26.28
N ILE A 53 7.63 7.21 -26.24
CA ILE A 53 7.42 6.46 -25.00
C ILE A 53 8.76 6.25 -24.27
N GLY A 54 9.84 5.97 -25.00
CA GLY A 54 11.18 5.82 -24.43
C GLY A 54 11.66 7.06 -23.70
N VAL A 55 11.50 8.24 -24.31
CA VAL A 55 11.86 9.53 -23.69
C VAL A 55 11.01 9.81 -22.45
N LEU A 56 9.69 9.61 -22.53
CA LEU A 56 8.79 9.84 -21.40
C LEU A 56 9.08 8.89 -20.24
N SER A 57 9.34 7.61 -20.52
CA SER A 57 9.62 6.59 -19.50
C SER A 57 10.90 6.90 -18.72
N ALA A 58 11.92 7.45 -19.38
CA ALA A 58 13.20 7.80 -18.74
C ALA A 58 13.03 8.82 -17.60
N ILE A 59 12.05 9.72 -17.71
CA ILE A 59 11.75 10.74 -16.68
C ILE A 59 10.69 10.22 -15.70
N ALA A 60 9.67 9.52 -16.22
CA ALA A 60 8.53 9.09 -15.42
C ALA A 60 8.88 8.04 -14.36
N ILE A 61 9.76 7.07 -14.69
CA ILE A 61 10.12 5.98 -13.77
C ILE A 61 10.80 6.51 -12.49
N PRO A 62 11.91 7.28 -12.55
CA PRO A 62 12.56 7.77 -11.34
C PRO A 62 11.66 8.73 -10.55
N ALA A 63 10.85 9.55 -11.24
CA ALA A 63 9.90 10.44 -10.58
C ALA A 63 8.82 9.67 -9.79
N TYR A 64 8.28 8.60 -10.36
CA TYR A 64 7.29 7.74 -9.70
C TYR A 64 7.89 7.04 -8.48
N GLN A 65 9.08 6.45 -8.62
CA GLN A 65 9.79 5.79 -7.51
C GLN A 65 9.99 6.76 -6.33
N ASN A 66 10.45 7.98 -6.60
CA ASN A 66 10.60 9.01 -5.57
C ASN A 66 9.29 9.37 -4.87
N SER A 67 8.18 9.42 -5.60
CA SER A 67 6.86 9.68 -5.02
C SER A 67 6.40 8.56 -4.09
N VAL A 68 6.60 7.30 -4.49
CA VAL A 68 6.27 6.13 -3.66
C VAL A 68 7.13 6.13 -2.39
N MET A 69 8.43 6.39 -2.52
CA MET A 69 9.34 6.42 -1.37
C MET A 69 8.97 7.53 -0.38
N ARG A 70 8.62 8.72 -0.87
CA ARG A 70 8.13 9.82 -0.02
C ARG A 70 6.83 9.46 0.69
N SER A 71 5.90 8.79 0.01
CA SER A 71 4.66 8.31 0.62
C SER A 71 4.95 7.28 1.72
N GLY A 72 5.86 6.32 1.46
CA GLY A 72 6.29 5.32 2.43
C GLY A 72 6.89 5.95 3.69
N ARG A 73 7.74 6.99 3.54
CA ARG A 73 8.27 7.74 4.69
C ARG A 73 7.17 8.42 5.49
N ALA A 74 6.21 9.08 4.83
CA ALA A 74 5.10 9.75 5.51
C ALA A 74 4.23 8.75 6.30
N GLU A 75 4.00 7.58 5.73
CA GLU A 75 3.28 6.48 6.36
C GLU A 75 4.04 5.95 7.58
N ALA A 76 5.34 5.65 7.44
CA ALA A 76 6.17 5.21 8.56
C ALA A 76 6.18 6.23 9.71
N LYS A 77 6.26 7.54 9.40
CA LYS A 77 6.19 8.62 10.41
C LYS A 77 4.85 8.60 11.15
N SER A 78 3.74 8.46 10.44
CA SER A 78 2.39 8.36 11.04
C SER A 78 2.26 7.15 11.95
N GLU A 79 2.74 6.00 11.48
CA GLU A 79 2.62 4.73 12.20
C GLU A 79 3.51 4.71 13.45
N LEU A 80 4.72 5.28 13.40
CA LEU A 80 5.58 5.45 14.59
C LEU A 80 4.92 6.34 15.66
N LEU A 81 4.20 7.39 15.26
CA LEU A 81 3.46 8.24 16.19
C LEU A 81 2.25 7.51 16.80
N GLN A 82 1.58 6.64 16.03
CA GLN A 82 0.50 5.81 16.56
C GLN A 82 1.04 4.80 17.58
N VAL A 83 2.13 4.08 17.26
CA VAL A 83 2.78 3.15 18.19
C VAL A 83 3.19 3.86 19.48
N ALA A 84 3.77 5.05 19.38
CA ALA A 84 4.09 5.84 20.57
C ALA A 84 2.86 6.17 21.42
N SER A 85 1.74 6.57 20.80
CA SER A 85 0.50 6.84 21.52
C SER A 85 -0.09 5.58 22.17
N ASP A 86 0.02 4.43 21.51
CA ASP A 86 -0.46 3.15 22.02
C ASP A 86 0.38 2.70 23.23
N GLU A 87 1.69 2.88 23.18
CA GLU A 87 2.62 2.59 24.28
C GLU A 87 2.36 3.49 25.51
N GLU A 88 2.12 4.79 25.32
CA GLU A 88 1.76 5.69 26.44
C GLU A 88 0.43 5.31 27.10
N ARG A 89 -0.54 4.87 26.28
CA ARG A 89 -1.81 4.34 26.79
C ARG A 89 -1.60 3.04 27.58
N PHE A 90 -0.72 2.16 27.09
CA PHE A 90 -0.39 0.91 27.75
C PHE A 90 0.32 1.15 29.08
N PHE A 91 1.28 2.06 29.11
CA PHE A 91 1.99 2.47 30.31
C PHE A 91 1.05 3.02 31.37
N SER A 92 0.07 3.85 30.99
CA SER A 92 -0.95 4.39 31.90
C SER A 92 -1.78 3.31 32.62
N SER A 93 -1.87 2.11 32.05
CA SER A 93 -2.64 0.99 32.63
C SER A 93 -1.76 -0.05 33.33
N ASN A 94 -0.52 -0.25 32.87
CA ASN A 94 0.34 -1.36 33.29
C ASN A 94 1.66 -0.92 33.98
N ASN A 95 1.95 0.38 34.04
CA ASN A 95 3.22 0.94 34.53
C ASN A 95 4.48 0.35 33.87
N THR A 96 4.35 -0.16 32.64
CA THR A 96 5.45 -0.65 31.79
C THR A 96 5.06 -0.47 30.34
N TYR A 97 6.05 -0.34 29.45
CA TYR A 97 5.84 -0.40 28.01
C TYR A 97 5.90 -1.85 27.50
N SER A 98 5.41 -2.08 26.28
CA SER A 98 5.45 -3.37 25.59
C SER A 98 6.62 -3.43 24.59
N THR A 99 7.02 -4.64 24.22
CA THR A 99 7.90 -4.88 23.06
C THR A 99 7.10 -5.14 21.78
N ASP A 100 5.78 -5.20 21.88
CA ASP A 100 4.90 -5.47 20.75
C ASP A 100 4.49 -4.17 20.05
N ALA A 101 4.89 -4.02 18.79
CA ALA A 101 4.59 -2.85 17.98
C ALA A 101 3.16 -2.86 17.40
N THR A 102 2.39 -3.94 17.59
CA THR A 102 0.99 -4.01 17.16
C THR A 102 0.10 -3.21 18.11
N PRO A 103 -1.00 -2.63 17.62
CA PRO A 103 -2.04 -2.17 18.53
C PRO A 103 -2.40 -3.36 19.42
N LEU A 104 -2.36 -3.14 20.74
CA LEU A 104 -2.44 -4.14 21.84
C LEU A 104 -3.77 -4.92 21.92
N ILE A 105 -4.42 -5.12 20.77
CA ILE A 105 -5.70 -5.78 20.52
C ILE A 105 -5.49 -7.09 19.73
N THR A 106 -4.28 -7.36 19.20
CA THR A 106 -3.97 -8.62 18.49
C THR A 106 -2.66 -9.24 18.98
N THR A 107 -2.78 -10.42 19.59
CA THR A 107 -1.79 -11.11 20.43
C THR A 107 -0.66 -11.84 19.70
N ASP A 108 -0.20 -11.41 18.52
CA ASP A 108 0.79 -12.21 17.74
C ASP A 108 1.72 -11.40 16.82
N GLY A 109 2.08 -10.16 17.19
CA GLY A 109 2.98 -9.37 16.35
C GLY A 109 3.98 -8.51 17.11
N THR A 110 5.22 -8.97 17.20
CA THR A 110 6.37 -8.14 17.64
C THR A 110 6.70 -7.05 16.61
N VAL A 111 6.19 -7.17 15.38
CA VAL A 111 6.49 -6.28 14.26
C VAL A 111 5.18 -5.84 13.57
N ARG A 112 5.00 -4.52 13.42
CA ARG A 112 3.88 -3.91 12.69
C ARG A 112 4.34 -3.53 11.29
N THR A 113 3.59 -3.92 10.26
CA THR A 113 3.92 -3.57 8.88
C THR A 113 3.02 -2.43 8.41
N THR A 114 3.58 -1.44 7.73
CA THR A 114 2.81 -0.37 7.09
C THR A 114 1.82 -0.93 6.06
N GLN A 115 0.71 -0.23 5.76
CA GLN A 115 -0.32 -0.61 4.79
C GLN A 115 0.27 -0.99 3.43
N ASN A 116 1.33 -0.30 3.00
CA ASN A 116 2.01 -0.56 1.72
C ASN A 116 3.18 -1.56 1.82
N ALA A 117 3.42 -2.16 2.99
CA ALA A 117 4.55 -3.04 3.27
C ALA A 117 5.92 -2.44 2.90
N LEU A 118 6.05 -1.11 2.92
CA LEU A 118 7.28 -0.40 2.63
C LEU A 118 8.16 -0.21 3.87
N PHE A 119 7.57 -0.33 5.07
CA PHE A 119 8.30 -0.34 6.33
C PHE A 119 7.75 -1.40 7.28
N THR A 120 8.65 -1.92 8.11
CA THR A 120 8.33 -2.71 9.30
C THR A 120 8.73 -1.96 10.56
N ILE A 121 7.87 -1.97 11.56
CA ILE A 121 8.01 -1.24 12.80
C ILE A 121 8.21 -2.24 13.94
N ALA A 122 9.28 -2.06 14.71
CA ALA A 122 9.58 -2.85 15.88
C ALA A 122 9.78 -1.94 17.10
N VAL A 123 9.40 -2.43 18.28
CA VAL A 123 9.60 -1.74 19.56
C VAL A 123 10.64 -2.51 20.38
N ALA A 124 11.60 -1.80 20.95
CA ALA A 124 12.63 -2.36 21.79
C ALA A 124 12.96 -1.45 22.97
N ALA A 125 13.59 -1.99 24.01
CA ALA A 125 14.10 -1.17 25.11
C ALA A 125 15.21 -0.23 24.62
N CYS A 126 15.31 0.95 25.23
CA CYS A 126 16.38 1.89 24.93
C CYS A 126 17.75 1.36 25.34
N GLY A 127 18.80 1.82 24.65
CA GLY A 127 20.19 1.47 24.99
C GLY A 127 20.53 1.83 26.43
N GLY A 128 20.74 0.82 27.28
CA GLY A 128 21.05 0.98 28.71
C GLY A 128 19.85 1.16 29.65
N GLY A 129 18.62 1.12 29.13
CA GLY A 129 17.38 1.20 29.91
C GLY A 129 16.60 -0.13 29.95
N SER A 130 15.55 -0.17 30.78
CA SER A 130 14.57 -1.26 30.78
C SER A 130 13.35 -0.84 29.94
N ILE A 131 12.67 -1.81 29.33
CA ILE A 131 11.39 -1.56 28.63
C ILE A 131 10.35 -0.93 29.58
N ALA A 132 10.47 -1.15 30.89
CA ALA A 132 9.57 -0.54 31.87
C ALA A 132 9.67 0.99 31.94
N THR A 133 10.79 1.58 31.53
CA THR A 133 11.05 3.02 31.67
C THR A 133 11.33 3.72 30.35
N CYS A 134 11.59 2.97 29.28
CA CYS A 134 12.01 3.53 28.02
C CYS A 134 11.85 2.55 26.85
N PHE A 135 11.34 3.04 25.72
CA PHE A 135 11.24 2.28 24.48
C PHE A 135 11.78 3.07 23.27
N ILE A 136 12.13 2.34 22.21
CA ILE A 136 12.52 2.86 20.90
C ILE A 136 11.64 2.16 19.87
N ALA A 137 10.93 2.94 19.06
CA ALA A 137 10.19 2.44 17.91
C ALA A 137 11.03 2.68 16.63
N THR A 138 11.31 1.61 15.91
CA THR A 138 12.17 1.64 14.70
C THR A 138 11.38 1.21 13.49
N ALA A 139 11.30 2.06 12.48
CA ALA A 139 10.78 1.72 11.15
C ALA A 139 11.93 1.40 10.19
N THR A 140 12.01 0.14 9.77
CA THR A 140 13.02 -0.36 8.84
C THR A 140 12.44 -0.44 7.44
N ALA A 141 13.16 0.08 6.44
CA ALA A 141 12.74 0.03 5.04
C ALA A 141 12.58 -1.41 4.55
N GLN A 142 11.61 -1.60 3.66
CA GLN A 142 11.30 -2.87 2.99
C GLN A 142 11.04 -2.61 1.50
N ASN A 143 11.18 -3.66 0.68
CA ASN A 143 10.79 -3.65 -0.72
C ASN A 143 11.38 -2.46 -1.50
N GLN A 144 10.52 -1.63 -2.11
CA GLN A 144 10.90 -0.48 -2.93
C GLN A 144 11.61 0.62 -2.13
N GLN A 145 11.46 0.61 -0.80
CA GLN A 145 12.10 1.58 0.08
C GLN A 145 13.59 1.30 0.31
N LEU A 146 14.09 0.10 -0.04
CA LEU A 146 15.52 -0.24 0.03
C LEU A 146 16.38 0.52 -0.99
N ALA A 147 15.74 1.21 -1.94
CA ALA A 147 16.40 2.07 -2.92
C ALA A 147 16.41 3.55 -2.50
N ASP A 148 15.79 3.89 -1.36
CA ASP A 148 15.84 5.23 -0.78
C ASP A 148 17.14 5.37 0.00
N ASP A 149 17.79 6.54 -0.06
CA ASP A 149 18.96 6.84 0.78
C ASP A 149 18.61 6.78 2.28
N CYS A 150 17.31 6.88 2.61
CA CYS A 150 16.74 6.75 3.94
C CYS A 150 16.35 5.30 4.27
N ASP A 151 17.35 4.44 4.48
CA ASP A 151 17.18 3.01 4.76
C ASP A 151 16.47 2.69 6.09
N THR A 152 16.60 3.55 7.11
CA THR A 152 16.02 3.31 8.43
C THR A 152 15.55 4.61 9.06
N LEU A 153 14.28 4.67 9.44
CA LEU A 153 13.71 5.78 10.19
C LEU A 153 13.49 5.33 11.64
N THR A 154 14.09 6.01 12.61
CA THR A 154 13.89 5.68 14.03
C THR A 154 13.17 6.83 14.73
N ILE A 155 12.18 6.52 15.56
CA ILE A 155 11.78 7.47 16.61
C ILE A 155 12.13 6.83 17.94
N THR A 156 13.06 7.46 18.65
CA THR A 156 13.31 7.15 20.06
C THR A 156 12.42 8.05 20.89
N ILE A 157 11.24 7.55 21.30
CA ILE A 157 10.53 8.18 22.41
C ILE A 157 11.07 7.59 23.71
N THR A 158 12.29 7.99 24.07
CA THR A 158 12.51 8.38 25.46
C THR A 158 11.50 9.50 25.77
N SER A 159 11.19 9.77 27.03
CA SER A 159 10.32 10.89 27.48
C SER A 159 10.65 12.29 26.92
N THR A 160 11.67 12.39 26.06
CA THR A 160 12.16 13.55 25.32
C THR A 160 11.83 13.56 23.81
N GLY A 161 11.21 12.52 23.23
CA GLY A 161 10.71 12.50 21.85
C GLY A 161 11.78 12.66 20.76
N VAL A 162 12.96 12.08 20.96
CA VAL A 162 14.11 12.22 20.06
C VAL A 162 13.87 11.46 18.76
N ARG A 163 14.08 12.13 17.63
CA ARG A 163 13.96 11.54 16.29
C ARG A 163 15.33 11.13 15.80
N GLY A 164 15.41 9.98 15.14
CA GLY A 164 16.63 9.48 14.52
C GLY A 164 16.37 9.01 13.10
N ALA A 165 17.41 8.98 12.29
CA ALA A 165 17.35 8.36 10.97
C ALA A 165 18.75 7.84 10.64
N THR A 166 18.79 6.73 9.95
CA THR A 166 20.01 6.11 9.46
C THR A 166 19.79 5.71 8.01
N GLY A 167 20.86 5.74 7.23
CA GLY A 167 20.81 5.42 5.81
C GLY A 167 22.05 5.94 5.11
N THR A 168 22.22 5.47 3.88
CA THR A 168 23.43 5.73 3.10
C THR A 168 23.43 7.14 2.52
N GLY A 169 24.54 7.86 2.68
CA GLY A 169 24.70 9.21 2.10
C GLY A 169 23.90 10.34 2.76
N ILE A 170 23.22 10.08 3.87
CA ILE A 170 22.48 11.12 4.62
C ILE A 170 23.46 11.94 5.46
N ALA A 171 23.37 13.28 5.38
CA ALA A 171 24.23 14.18 6.15
C ALA A 171 23.70 14.49 7.56
N SER A 172 22.39 14.35 7.78
CA SER A 172 21.73 14.58 9.08
C SER A 172 20.41 13.83 9.21
N THR A 173 20.00 13.52 10.43
CA THR A 173 18.74 12.82 10.71
C THR A 173 17.51 13.55 10.12
N GLU A 174 17.57 14.87 10.13
CA GLU A 174 16.54 15.82 9.71
C GLU A 174 16.24 15.71 8.22
N GLU A 175 17.22 15.30 7.41
CA GLU A 175 17.07 15.16 5.97
C GLU A 175 16.00 14.12 5.61
N CYS A 176 15.95 12.99 6.31
CA CYS A 176 14.91 11.98 6.11
C CYS A 176 13.57 12.35 6.79
N TRP A 177 13.63 13.13 7.87
CA TRP A 177 12.45 13.59 8.61
C TRP A 177 11.71 14.76 7.93
N GLN A 178 12.41 15.61 7.19
CA GLN A 178 11.85 16.82 6.56
C GLN A 178 11.48 16.63 5.07
N ARG A 179 12.03 15.61 4.39
CA ARG A 179 11.64 15.24 3.02
C ARG A 179 10.22 14.63 2.93
#